data_AF-A1RW84-F1
#
_entry.id   AF-A1RW84-F1
#
_cell.length_a   1.000
_cell.length_b   1.000
_cell.length_c   1.000
_cell.angle_alpha   90.00
_cell.angle_beta   90.00
_cell.angle_gamma   90.00
#
_symmetry.space_group_name_H-M   'P 1'
#
loop_
_entity.id
_entity.type
_entity.pdbx_description
1 polymer ?
#
loop_
_entity_poly.entity_id
_entity_poly.type
_entity_poly.pdbx_seq_one_letter_code
_entity_poly.pdbx_strand_id
1 'polypeptide(L)'
;MSSPLGLFFSFCALGIFTCVFFVFSMSETIEFELVRPVNPAGVSFIKYLWGAIGARNRSLLEDRERRGELTRLIQKLGFALEEKVGGNKLVTGRVVLTLENGRPVRLALRDVKVWAETGALEGEVAVELK
;
A
#
# COMPACT_ATOMS: atom_id res chain seq x y z
N MET A 1 -14.78 -35.69 -38.89
CA MET A 1 -15.44 -34.49 -38.33
C MET A 1 -14.36 -33.79 -37.54
N SER A 2 -13.69 -32.88 -38.22
CA SER A 2 -12.27 -32.61 -38.05
C SER A 2 -12.11 -31.11 -37.79
N SER A 3 -11.53 -30.78 -36.65
CA SER A 3 -11.05 -29.46 -36.30
C SER A 3 -10.05 -28.97 -37.36
N PRO A 4 -10.07 -27.70 -37.79
CA PRO A 4 -8.90 -27.09 -38.37
C PRO A 4 -8.23 -26.18 -37.32
N LEU A 5 -6.98 -26.50 -37.03
CA LEU A 5 -6.00 -25.54 -36.55
C LEU A 5 -5.93 -24.36 -37.52
N GLY A 6 -6.22 -23.16 -37.04
CA GLY A 6 -5.98 -21.90 -37.74
C GLY A 6 -4.71 -21.22 -37.21
N LEU A 7 -3.55 -21.79 -37.53
CA LEU A 7 -2.25 -21.12 -37.40
C LEU A 7 -2.15 -20.06 -38.51
N PHE A 8 -2.49 -18.81 -38.20
CA PHE A 8 -2.15 -17.68 -39.07
C PHE A 8 -0.69 -17.27 -38.84
N PHE A 9 0.23 -17.93 -39.55
CA PHE A 9 1.55 -17.38 -39.79
C PHE A 9 1.44 -16.40 -40.97
N SER A 10 1.30 -15.11 -40.68
CA SER A 10 1.54 -14.06 -41.66
C SER A 10 3.05 -13.87 -41.80
N PHE A 11 3.61 -14.34 -42.91
CA PHE A 11 4.99 -14.09 -43.30
C PHE A 11 5.14 -12.61 -43.68
N CYS A 12 5.62 -11.79 -42.76
CA CYS A 12 6.11 -10.44 -43.07
C CYS A 12 7.45 -10.56 -43.82
N ALA A 13 7.37 -10.51 -45.15
CA ALA A 13 8.47 -10.07 -45.99
C ALA A 13 8.60 -8.54 -45.87
N LEU A 14 9.84 -8.06 -45.75
CA LEU A 14 10.29 -6.66 -45.63
C LEU A 14 10.16 -6.03 -44.23
N GLY A 15 11.33 -5.78 -43.62
CA GLY A 15 11.48 -4.88 -42.47
C GLY A 15 11.04 -5.49 -41.13
N ILE A 16 11.82 -6.43 -40.61
CA ILE A 16 11.59 -6.98 -39.26
C ILE A 16 12.11 -5.95 -38.25
N PHE A 17 11.31 -4.89 -38.08
CA PHE A 17 11.20 -4.12 -36.86
C PHE A 17 10.97 -5.15 -35.76
N THR A 18 12.01 -5.47 -35.01
CA THR A 18 11.87 -6.24 -33.79
C THR A 18 10.89 -5.44 -32.95
N CYS A 19 9.64 -5.89 -32.89
CA CYS A 19 8.70 -5.50 -31.86
C CYS A 19 9.32 -5.98 -30.55
N VAL A 20 10.28 -5.20 -30.05
CA VAL A 20 10.62 -5.17 -28.65
C VAL A 20 9.30 -4.82 -28.01
N PHE A 21 8.67 -5.83 -27.43
CA PHE A 21 7.58 -5.68 -26.49
C PHE A 21 8.18 -4.87 -25.35
N PHE A 22 8.26 -3.56 -25.53
CA PHE A 22 8.73 -2.62 -24.54
C PHE A 22 7.58 -2.56 -23.55
N VAL A 23 7.54 -3.56 -22.66
CA VAL A 23 6.70 -3.52 -21.48
C VAL A 23 7.21 -2.35 -20.68
N PHE A 24 6.65 -1.17 -20.95
CA PHE A 24 6.84 0.03 -20.17
C PHE A 24 6.32 -0.33 -18.78
N SER A 25 7.23 -0.69 -17.87
CA SER A 25 6.87 -0.92 -16.47
C SER A 25 6.43 0.44 -15.93
N MET A 26 5.12 0.67 -15.86
CA MET A 26 4.57 1.90 -15.32
C MET A 26 4.69 1.80 -13.80
N SER A 27 5.63 2.56 -13.25
CA SER A 27 5.76 2.76 -11.82
C SER A 27 4.93 3.98 -11.41
N GLU A 28 3.96 3.74 -10.53
CA GLU A 28 3.13 4.79 -9.94
C GLU A 28 3.53 4.95 -8.47
N THR A 29 3.58 6.19 -7.98
CA THR A 29 3.88 6.45 -6.57
C THR A 29 2.75 7.25 -5.95
N ILE A 30 2.22 6.74 -4.84
CA ILE A 30 1.19 7.40 -4.03
C ILE A 30 1.85 7.91 -2.76
N GLU A 31 1.80 9.22 -2.55
CA GLU A 31 2.34 9.88 -1.37
C GLU A 31 1.23 10.54 -0.55
N PHE A 32 1.30 10.40 0.76
CA PHE A 32 0.40 11.09 1.69
C PHE A 32 1.03 11.25 3.07
N GLU A 33 0.49 12.17 3.86
CA GLU A 33 0.99 12.46 5.20
C GLU A 33 0.11 11.81 6.28
N LEU A 34 0.76 11.15 7.22
CA LEU A 34 0.15 10.62 8.44
C LEU A 34 0.10 11.74 9.48
N VAL A 35 -0.96 12.54 9.40
CA VAL A 35 -1.14 13.75 10.23
C VAL A 35 -1.43 13.41 11.69
N ARG A 36 -2.20 12.34 11.91
CA ARG A 36 -2.60 11.93 13.26
C ARG A 36 -1.55 10.99 13.87
N PRO A 37 -1.09 11.23 15.12
CA PRO A 37 -0.22 10.28 15.81
C PRO A 37 -0.93 8.93 15.98
N VAL A 38 -0.28 7.86 15.53
CA VAL A 38 -0.82 6.50 15.60
C VAL A 38 0.22 5.52 16.09
N ASN A 39 -0.21 4.52 16.87
CA ASN A 39 0.64 3.42 17.26
C ASN A 39 0.87 2.51 16.03
N PRO A 40 2.12 2.31 15.56
CA PRO A 40 2.42 1.53 14.36
C PRO A 40 2.05 0.04 14.48
N ALA A 41 1.99 -0.51 15.69
CA ALA A 41 1.54 -1.89 15.96
C ALA A 41 0.01 -2.02 16.04
N GLY A 42 -0.70 -0.90 16.15
CA GLY A 42 -2.13 -0.88 16.39
C GLY A 42 -2.99 -1.03 15.12
N VAL A 43 -4.20 -1.58 15.31
CA VAL A 43 -5.23 -1.66 14.25
C VAL A 43 -5.55 -0.27 13.66
N SER A 44 -5.43 0.79 14.46
CA SER A 44 -5.63 2.18 14.04
C SER A 44 -4.65 2.64 12.97
N PHE A 45 -3.42 2.14 12.96
CA PHE A 45 -2.43 2.42 11.91
C PHE A 45 -2.87 1.80 10.59
N ILE A 46 -3.24 0.50 10.62
CA ILE A 46 -3.72 -0.23 9.45
C ILE A 46 -4.94 0.48 8.85
N LYS A 47 -5.96 0.77 9.66
CA LYS A 47 -7.19 1.45 9.21
C LYS A 47 -6.90 2.81 8.58
N TYR A 48 -5.96 3.58 9.15
CA TYR A 48 -5.61 4.88 8.60
C TYR A 48 -4.95 4.77 7.23
N LEU A 49 -3.95 3.89 7.09
CA LEU A 49 -3.27 3.67 5.81
C LEU A 49 -4.25 3.17 4.75
N TRP A 50 -5.16 2.26 5.11
CA TRP A 50 -6.21 1.79 4.21
C TRP A 50 -7.12 2.92 3.73
N GLY A 51 -7.60 3.77 4.64
CA GLY A 51 -8.44 4.91 4.28
C GLY A 51 -7.71 5.89 3.37
N ALA A 52 -6.46 6.22 3.70
CA ALA A 52 -5.65 7.15 2.94
C ALA A 52 -5.31 6.63 1.53
N ILE A 53 -4.92 5.35 1.42
CA ILE A 53 -4.61 4.72 0.13
C ILE A 53 -5.88 4.55 -0.70
N GLY A 54 -6.97 4.07 -0.10
CA GLY A 54 -8.25 3.89 -0.79
C GLY A 54 -8.86 5.18 -1.34
N ALA A 55 -8.64 6.31 -0.65
CA ALA A 55 -9.06 7.62 -1.13
C ALA A 55 -8.26 8.10 -2.36
N ARG A 56 -7.04 7.59 -2.57
CA ARG A 56 -6.17 7.96 -3.71
C ARG A 56 -6.27 6.98 -4.87
N ASN A 57 -6.32 5.68 -4.56
CA ASN A 57 -6.42 4.62 -5.55
C ASN A 57 -7.33 3.49 -5.04
N ARG A 58 -8.62 3.59 -5.40
CA ARG A 58 -9.65 2.65 -4.97
C ARG A 58 -9.46 1.24 -5.57
N SER A 59 -8.83 1.14 -6.74
CA SER A 59 -8.63 -0.13 -7.45
C SER A 59 -7.75 -1.12 -6.67
N LEU A 60 -6.87 -0.62 -5.80
CA LEU A 60 -6.05 -1.44 -4.89
C LEU A 60 -6.88 -2.16 -3.83
N LEU A 61 -8.07 -1.64 -3.48
CA LEU A 61 -8.92 -2.21 -2.45
C LEU A 61 -9.99 -3.14 -3.01
N GLU A 62 -10.35 -2.97 -4.28
CA GLU A 62 -11.36 -3.76 -4.98
C GLU A 62 -10.82 -5.12 -5.43
N ASP A 63 -9.57 -5.17 -5.86
CA ASP A 63 -8.89 -6.42 -6.24
C ASP A 63 -8.40 -7.19 -5.00
N ARG A 64 -8.85 -8.45 -4.85
CA ARG A 64 -8.54 -9.29 -3.69
C ARG A 64 -7.05 -9.59 -3.55
N GLU A 65 -6.32 -9.79 -4.65
CA GLU A 65 -4.89 -10.09 -4.62
C GLU A 65 -4.11 -8.85 -4.18
N ARG A 66 -4.34 -7.71 -4.84
CA ARG A 66 -3.65 -6.44 -4.53
C ARG A 66 -3.92 -6.00 -3.10
N ARG A 67 -5.15 -6.17 -2.63
CA ARG A 67 -5.54 -5.90 -1.26
C ARG A 67 -4.78 -6.77 -0.26
N GLY A 68 -4.60 -8.05 -0.58
CA GLY A 68 -3.82 -8.99 0.23
C GLY A 68 -2.33 -8.62 0.29
N GLU A 69 -1.74 -8.27 -0.85
CA GLU A 69 -0.35 -7.80 -0.96
C GLU A 69 -0.15 -6.50 -0.16
N LEU A 70 -1.05 -5.52 -0.31
CA LEU A 70 -1.01 -4.27 0.45
C LEU A 70 -1.09 -4.51 1.96
N THR A 71 -1.99 -5.42 2.40
CA THR A 71 -2.13 -5.76 3.82
C THR A 71 -0.82 -6.31 4.40
N ARG A 72 -0.15 -7.20 3.66
CA ARG A 72 1.13 -7.77 4.07
C ARG A 72 2.21 -6.69 4.15
N LEU A 73 2.26 -5.76 3.21
CA LEU A 73 3.20 -4.63 3.24
C LEU A 73 2.95 -3.70 4.43
N ILE A 74 1.69 -3.37 4.71
CA ILE A 74 1.31 -2.53 5.85
C ILE A 74 1.72 -3.20 7.17
N GLN A 75 1.44 -4.49 7.33
CA GLN A 75 1.82 -5.24 8.54
C GLN A 75 3.34 -5.28 8.72
N LYS A 76 4.08 -5.60 7.65
CA LYS A 76 5.56 -5.58 7.68
C LYS A 76 6.11 -4.21 8.03
N LEU A 77 5.52 -3.12 7.51
CA LEU A 77 5.90 -1.76 7.87
C LEU A 77 5.64 -1.48 9.34
N GLY A 78 4.47 -1.87 9.87
CA GLY A 78 4.13 -1.72 11.28
C GLY A 78 5.16 -2.38 12.20
N PHE A 79 5.49 -3.65 11.94
CA PHE A 79 6.51 -4.39 12.70
C PHE A 79 7.91 -3.77 12.59
N ALA A 80 8.32 -3.38 11.38
CA ALA A 80 9.62 -2.74 11.18
C ALA A 80 9.72 -1.36 11.85
N LEU A 81 8.60 -0.64 11.98
CA LEU A 81 8.54 0.62 12.72
C LEU A 81 8.58 0.37 14.23
N GLU A 82 7.84 -0.62 14.72
CA GLU A 82 7.83 -1.00 16.13
C GLU A 82 9.22 -1.44 16.61
N GLU A 83 9.94 -2.23 15.82
CA GLU A 83 11.31 -2.66 16.13
C GLU A 83 12.29 -1.48 16.25
N LYS A 84 12.12 -0.46 15.38
CA LYS A 84 13.02 0.72 15.35
C LYS A 84 12.67 1.80 16.36
N VAL A 85 11.38 2.05 16.56
CA VAL A 85 10.87 3.15 17.40
C VAL A 85 10.70 2.67 18.84
N GLY A 86 10.42 1.39 19.04
CA GLY A 86 10.05 0.78 20.32
C GLY A 86 8.53 0.72 20.49
N GLY A 87 8.08 -0.24 21.30
CA GLY A 87 6.67 -0.41 21.63
C GLY A 87 6.07 0.80 22.34
N ASN A 88 4.75 0.95 22.22
CA ASN A 88 3.94 1.97 22.92
C ASN A 88 4.27 3.44 22.60
N LYS A 89 4.80 3.71 21.41
CA LYS A 89 5.02 5.07 20.90
C LYS A 89 4.10 5.36 19.72
N LEU A 90 3.75 6.63 19.55
CA LEU A 90 2.96 7.08 18.42
C LEU A 90 3.88 7.68 17.36
N VAL A 91 3.54 7.44 16.08
CA VAL A 91 4.32 7.95 14.95
C VAL A 91 3.45 8.80 14.04
N THR A 92 4.09 9.81 13.45
CA THR A 92 3.59 10.60 12.31
C THR A 92 4.68 10.65 11.26
N GLY A 93 4.33 10.87 9.99
CA GLY A 93 5.32 10.97 8.92
C GLY A 93 4.71 10.90 7.54
N ARG A 94 5.53 10.92 6.49
CA ARG A 94 5.08 10.81 5.11
C ARG A 94 5.13 9.38 4.63
N VAL A 95 4.01 8.84 4.20
CA VAL A 95 3.90 7.50 3.62
C VAL A 95 4.12 7.59 2.11
N VAL A 96 4.95 6.70 1.59
CA VAL A 96 5.24 6.56 0.16
C VAL A 96 4.96 5.11 -0.22
N LEU A 97 3.94 4.90 -1.07
CA LEU A 97 3.60 3.61 -1.65
C LEU A 97 4.01 3.60 -3.13
N THR A 98 4.88 2.68 -3.49
CA THR A 98 5.26 2.43 -4.88
C THR A 98 4.46 1.25 -5.43
N LEU A 99 3.87 1.46 -6.59
CA LEU A 99 3.16 0.46 -7.36
C LEU A 99 3.94 0.15 -8.64
N GLU A 100 4.02 -1.12 -9.02
CA GLU A 100 4.52 -1.55 -10.32
C GLU A 100 3.41 -2.33 -11.01
N ASN A 101 3.03 -1.89 -12.22
CA ASN A 101 1.93 -2.50 -12.98
C ASN A 101 0.63 -2.60 -12.15
N GLY A 102 0.37 -1.60 -11.31
CA GLY A 102 -0.79 -1.53 -10.41
C GLY A 102 -0.73 -2.44 -9.19
N ARG A 103 0.37 -3.18 -8.96
CA ARG A 103 0.59 -3.99 -7.75
C ARG A 103 1.44 -3.24 -6.73
N PRO A 104 1.09 -3.30 -5.43
CA PRO A 104 1.89 -2.66 -4.39
C PRO A 104 3.19 -3.44 -4.15
N VAL A 105 4.32 -2.82 -4.47
CA VAL A 105 5.64 -3.46 -4.34
C VAL A 105 6.42 -2.98 -3.12
N ARG A 106 6.25 -1.72 -2.73
CA ARG A 106 7.02 -1.12 -1.64
C ARG A 106 6.20 -0.07 -0.90
N LEU A 107 6.28 -0.11 0.43
CA LEU A 107 5.69 0.89 1.31
C LEU A 107 6.79 1.39 2.25
N ALA A 108 6.93 2.71 2.35
CA ALA A 108 7.91 3.35 3.22
C ALA A 108 7.29 4.51 4.00
N LEU A 109 7.80 4.76 5.20
CA LEU A 109 7.51 5.96 5.98
C LEU A 109 8.77 6.82 6.04
N ARG A 110 8.67 8.06 5.59
CA ARG A 110 9.71 9.10 5.59
C ARG A 110 9.37 10.17 6.60
N ASP A 111 10.38 10.95 7.01
CA ASP A 111 10.23 12.10 7.92
C ASP A 111 9.47 11.73 9.21
N VAL A 112 9.84 10.57 9.79
CA VAL A 112 9.16 9.99 10.94
C VAL A 112 9.39 10.87 12.16
N LYS A 113 8.31 11.38 12.76
CA LYS A 113 8.31 11.99 14.08
C LYS A 113 7.68 11.03 15.08
N VAL A 114 8.35 10.88 16.21
CA VAL A 114 7.95 9.98 17.30
C VAL A 114 7.39 10.80 18.45
N TRP A 115 6.24 10.38 18.95
CA TRP A 115 5.54 10.99 20.07
C TRP A 115 5.47 9.97 21.21
N ALA A 116 5.73 10.43 22.44
CA ALA A 116 5.58 9.65 23.65
C ALA A 116 4.20 9.91 24.26
N GLU A 117 3.62 8.90 24.92
CA GLU A 117 2.43 9.11 25.76
C GLU A 117 2.82 9.95 26.99
N THR A 118 2.29 11.17 27.08
CA THR A 118 2.59 12.12 28.16
C THR A 118 1.56 12.15 29.30
N GLY A 119 0.50 11.33 29.24
CA GLY A 119 -0.51 11.31 30.31
C GLY A 119 -1.46 10.13 30.24
N ALA A 120 -1.83 9.64 31.42
CA ALA A 120 -2.92 8.69 31.62
C ALA A 120 -4.10 9.43 32.26
N LEU A 121 -5.31 9.18 31.78
CA LEU A 121 -6.51 9.69 32.42
C LEU A 121 -6.94 8.68 33.50
N GLU A 122 -6.85 9.06 34.77
CA GLU A 122 -7.38 8.28 35.88
C GLU A 122 -8.85 8.67 36.12
N GLY A 123 -9.78 7.74 35.88
CA GLY A 123 -11.22 7.96 36.06
C GLY A 123 -12.07 7.21 35.04
N GLU A 124 -13.40 7.18 35.26
CA GLU A 124 -14.37 6.64 34.30
C GLU A 124 -14.88 7.76 33.39
N VAL A 125 -14.84 7.52 32.07
CA VAL A 125 -15.49 8.38 31.07
C VAL A 125 -16.76 7.67 30.61
N ALA A 126 -17.89 8.01 31.21
CA ALA A 126 -19.20 7.46 30.84
C ALA A 126 -19.92 8.38 29.83
N VAL A 127 -20.56 7.78 28.83
CA VAL A 127 -21.44 8.48 27.87
C VAL A 127 -22.77 7.73 27.83
N GLU A 128 -23.86 8.40 28.22
CA GLU A 128 -25.21 7.88 28.06
C GLU A 128 -25.84 8.45 26.79
N LEU A 129 -26.40 7.57 25.95
CA LEU A 129 -27.24 7.95 24.83
C LEU A 129 -28.65 8.23 25.35
N LYS A 130 -29.21 9.38 24.96
CA LYS A 130 -30.64 9.68 25.13
C LYS A 130 -31.44 9.11 23.95
#